data_AF-A0A7C7S0U6-F1
#
_entry.id   AF-A0A7C7S0U6-F1
#
_cell.length_a   1.000
_cell.length_b   1.000
_cell.length_c   1.000
_cell.angle_alpha   90.00
_cell.angle_beta   90.00
_cell.angle_gamma   90.00
#
_symmetry.space_group_name_H-M   'P 1'
#
loop_
_entity.id
_entity.type
_entity.pdbx_description
1 polymer ?
#
loop_
_entity_poly.entity_id
_entity_poly.type
_entity_poly.pdbx_seq_one_letter_code
_entity_poly.pdbx_strand_id
1 'polypeptide(L)'
;MRPRRPEAVMREKTTASAQQPLRGGGGGQTWPGGSGEERRAALVERLAVIGIVASFASVGLYVLLYFQIGAWQILADVAGVVLSAVFLFWARRLARRREVEAAGYRILLAVLFAYVGPLVFANVTLYATLGVFLLALLVGGAVRPRRWKTWGATFVLYLVCVLLIERFEPLPRYDVNQSEVLRLYIPGITLSLVLLVLWQVARAFRIGTIRTRLLISFVLLVLLPATAIGAGSAVVSLQHGRYRAIGHLESVATLKEAGIRAWIQTLQTQLSVALIGADASRYADILLEEAPDSATYQEAYDELGRHFGRLIERLGMFEELFLMDARGRVVLSSIPARVGQVYSGEVYFEGGLIGSFVSFPSYEGEVSIIIARPVRNREGRTIGVLAGRASMAALNEIMLERAGLGETGETYLIDTDYILLTRSRGGVVGERIHTEGGRAAVGQHVDGAGVYANYRNVPVIGVYRWLPELRVGLLAEQAEAEALRATTTTMLINAGIALAAVGLAVLASLFITQSIASPLAGLAETASRIAGGDLGLVVRVEREDEIGVLAAAFNRMTARLREPANRNRLLGKEPVLLISSMLPSPPRMPISISILVWTRWASLGRSIR
;
A
#
# COMPACT_ATOMS: atom_id res chain seq x y z
N MET A 1 -11.90 -67.15 35.88
CA MET A 1 -10.48 -66.76 35.65
C MET A 1 -9.99 -67.37 34.33
N ARG A 2 -8.83 -66.95 33.78
CA ARG A 2 -8.18 -67.57 32.59
C ARG A 2 -7.44 -68.87 33.00
N PRO A 3 -7.20 -69.88 32.12
CA PRO A 3 -6.27 -69.84 30.94
C PRO A 3 -7.01 -69.96 29.58
N ARG A 4 -6.55 -69.53 28.40
CA ARG A 4 -5.26 -69.61 27.63
C ARG A 4 -5.04 -70.92 26.82
N ARG A 5 -5.27 -70.81 25.50
CA ARG A 5 -4.76 -71.52 24.28
C ARG A 5 -3.82 -72.75 24.41
N PRO A 6 -3.88 -73.68 23.44
CA PRO A 6 -2.88 -73.66 22.34
C PRO A 6 -3.49 -73.61 20.91
N GLU A 7 -2.90 -74.29 19.92
CA GLU A 7 -2.86 -73.91 18.49
C GLU A 7 -3.24 -75.04 17.48
N ALA A 8 -3.15 -74.70 16.17
CA ALA A 8 -2.70 -75.54 15.05
C ALA A 8 -3.69 -76.28 14.08
N VAL A 9 -3.77 -75.73 12.84
CA VAL A 9 -3.40 -76.37 11.53
C VAL A 9 -4.23 -77.52 10.89
N MET A 10 -4.37 -77.40 9.55
CA MET A 10 -4.62 -78.42 8.48
C MET A 10 -6.04 -78.93 8.12
N ARG A 11 -6.53 -78.52 6.93
CA ARG A 11 -6.72 -79.31 5.68
C ARG A 11 -7.57 -78.47 4.70
N GLU A 12 -7.13 -78.14 3.48
CA GLU A 12 -6.79 -78.99 2.32
C GLU A 12 -8.02 -79.62 1.62
N LYS A 13 -8.32 -79.13 0.41
CA LYS A 13 -8.76 -79.96 -0.73
C LYS A 13 -8.60 -79.23 -2.07
N THR A 14 -8.23 -79.99 -3.09
CA THR A 14 -7.88 -79.52 -4.44
C THR A 14 -8.78 -80.24 -5.46
N THR A 15 -8.59 -79.95 -6.75
CA THR A 15 -9.13 -80.62 -7.97
C THR A 15 -10.55 -80.25 -8.44
N ALA A 16 -10.92 -80.48 -9.71
CA ALA A 16 -10.29 -80.06 -10.99
C ALA A 16 -11.17 -80.44 -12.21
N SER A 17 -11.35 -79.51 -13.15
CA SER A 17 -11.49 -79.71 -14.62
C SER A 17 -11.90 -78.36 -15.25
N ALA A 18 -11.41 -77.85 -16.40
CA ALA A 18 -10.68 -78.35 -17.57
C ALA A 18 -11.56 -78.62 -18.81
N GLN A 19 -11.66 -77.61 -19.69
CA GLN A 19 -11.79 -77.76 -21.15
C GLN A 19 -11.11 -76.56 -21.85
N GLN A 20 -10.81 -76.68 -23.15
CA GLN A 20 -9.72 -75.96 -23.83
C GLN A 20 -10.16 -74.98 -24.95
N PRO A 21 -9.26 -74.08 -25.42
CA PRO A 21 -9.58 -72.98 -26.34
C PRO A 21 -9.27 -73.30 -27.82
N LEU A 22 -9.72 -72.41 -28.72
CA LEU A 22 -9.22 -72.30 -30.10
C LEU A 22 -8.82 -70.86 -30.45
N ARG A 23 -7.90 -70.72 -31.42
CA ARG A 23 -7.27 -69.45 -31.84
C ARG A 23 -7.99 -68.80 -33.03
N GLY A 24 -8.00 -67.48 -33.07
CA GLY A 24 -8.24 -66.66 -34.27
C GLY A 24 -7.59 -65.28 -34.10
N GLY A 25 -6.83 -64.81 -35.08
CA GLY A 25 -6.02 -63.59 -34.97
C GLY A 25 -6.60 -62.39 -35.74
N GLY A 26 -6.42 -61.18 -35.21
CA GLY A 26 -6.75 -59.92 -35.88
C GLY A 26 -5.87 -58.77 -35.36
N GLY A 27 -4.95 -58.27 -36.18
CA GLY A 27 -3.91 -57.33 -35.76
C GLY A 27 -4.37 -55.87 -35.74
N GLY A 28 -4.76 -55.35 -34.58
CA GLY A 28 -5.02 -53.93 -34.37
C GLY A 28 -3.76 -53.15 -33.96
N GLN A 29 -3.04 -52.56 -34.92
CA GLN A 29 -1.86 -51.72 -34.62
C GLN A 29 -2.27 -50.40 -33.94
N THR A 30 -2.04 -50.29 -32.64
CA THR A 30 -2.22 -49.03 -31.90
C THR A 30 -1.05 -48.09 -32.17
N TRP A 31 -1.31 -46.96 -32.85
CA TRP A 31 -0.34 -45.87 -32.97
C TRP A 31 0.02 -45.29 -31.59
N PRO A 32 1.27 -44.79 -31.38
CA PRO A 32 1.82 -44.47 -30.06
C PRO A 32 1.27 -43.17 -29.44
N GLY A 33 -0.03 -43.15 -29.13
CA GLY A 33 -0.73 -42.06 -28.47
C GLY A 33 -0.83 -42.26 -26.96
N GLY A 34 0.25 -41.99 -26.22
CA GLY A 34 0.36 -42.21 -24.77
C GLY A 34 -0.84 -41.71 -23.94
N SER A 35 -1.12 -42.43 -22.86
CA SER A 35 -2.37 -42.38 -22.09
C SER A 35 -2.65 -41.01 -21.45
N GLY A 36 -3.90 -40.80 -21.03
CA GLY A 36 -4.30 -39.57 -20.32
C GLY A 36 -3.54 -39.33 -19.00
N GLU A 37 -2.92 -40.36 -18.43
CA GLU A 37 -2.07 -40.26 -17.25
C GLU A 37 -0.60 -40.02 -17.61
N GLU A 38 -0.08 -40.68 -18.64
CA GLU A 38 1.30 -40.44 -19.15
C GLU A 38 1.49 -38.98 -19.58
N ARG A 39 0.48 -38.38 -20.22
CA ARG A 39 0.48 -36.95 -20.57
C ARG A 39 0.50 -36.04 -19.34
N ARG A 40 -0.12 -36.45 -18.22
CA ARG A 40 -0.09 -35.69 -16.96
C ARG A 40 1.22 -35.90 -16.19
N ALA A 41 1.77 -37.11 -16.19
CA ALA A 41 3.09 -37.41 -15.64
C ALA A 41 4.17 -36.57 -16.34
N ALA A 42 4.16 -36.51 -17.67
CA ALA A 42 5.07 -35.68 -18.45
C ALA A 42 4.91 -34.17 -18.19
N LEU A 43 3.70 -33.68 -17.96
CA LEU A 43 3.45 -32.30 -17.55
C LEU A 43 4.04 -32.00 -16.16
N VAL A 44 3.84 -32.90 -15.20
CA VAL A 44 4.37 -32.77 -13.83
C VAL A 44 5.89 -32.85 -13.80
N GLU A 45 6.53 -33.75 -14.57
CA GLU A 45 8.00 -33.75 -14.72
C GLU A 45 8.50 -32.42 -15.32
N ARG A 46 7.87 -31.90 -16.38
CA ARG A 46 8.27 -30.62 -16.99
C ARG A 46 8.17 -29.45 -16.00
N LEU A 47 7.07 -29.35 -15.25
CA LEU A 47 6.90 -28.32 -14.22
C LEU A 47 7.95 -28.45 -13.11
N ALA A 48 8.24 -29.67 -12.65
CA ALA A 48 9.28 -29.92 -11.67
C ALA A 48 10.67 -29.51 -12.17
N VAL A 49 11.02 -29.81 -13.44
CA VAL A 49 12.30 -29.41 -14.05
C VAL A 49 12.43 -27.90 -14.18
N ILE A 50 11.38 -27.20 -14.65
CA ILE A 50 11.38 -25.74 -14.77
C ILE A 50 11.56 -25.10 -13.38
N GLY A 51 10.85 -25.59 -12.38
CA GLY A 51 10.99 -25.13 -10.99
C GLY A 51 12.41 -25.34 -10.45
N ILE A 52 13.03 -26.51 -10.66
CA ILE A 52 14.41 -26.79 -10.22
C ILE A 52 15.40 -25.79 -10.83
N VAL A 53 15.29 -25.50 -12.14
CA VAL A 53 16.16 -24.51 -12.81
C VAL A 53 15.94 -23.10 -12.24
N ALA A 54 14.70 -22.70 -11.99
CA ALA A 54 14.38 -21.42 -11.35
C ALA A 54 14.92 -21.34 -9.91
N SER A 55 14.83 -22.41 -9.12
CA SER A 55 15.42 -22.47 -7.78
C SER A 55 16.95 -22.32 -7.82
N PHE A 56 17.65 -23.01 -8.72
CA PHE A 56 19.11 -22.84 -8.85
C PHE A 56 19.50 -21.42 -9.26
N ALA A 57 18.77 -20.80 -10.18
CA ALA A 57 19.01 -19.40 -10.57
C ALA A 57 18.78 -18.42 -9.40
N SER A 58 17.71 -18.63 -8.63
CA SER A 58 17.38 -17.80 -7.47
C SER A 58 18.40 -17.96 -6.33
N VAL A 59 18.87 -19.19 -6.07
CA VAL A 59 19.96 -19.45 -5.12
C VAL A 59 21.25 -18.74 -5.55
N GLY A 60 21.61 -18.82 -6.84
CA GLY A 60 22.80 -18.12 -7.36
C GLY A 60 22.73 -16.60 -7.17
N LEU A 61 21.58 -16.00 -7.47
CA LEU A 61 21.36 -14.56 -7.26
C LEU A 61 21.39 -14.19 -5.78
N TYR A 62 20.70 -14.92 -4.91
CA TYR A 62 20.66 -14.61 -3.48
C TYR A 62 22.02 -14.83 -2.79
N VAL A 63 22.81 -15.82 -3.20
CA VAL A 63 24.19 -15.97 -2.70
C VAL A 63 25.06 -14.78 -3.12
N LEU A 64 24.92 -14.28 -4.35
CA LEU A 64 25.59 -13.05 -4.80
C LEU A 64 25.13 -11.82 -3.99
N LEU A 65 23.84 -11.67 -3.75
CA LEU A 65 23.28 -10.59 -2.92
C LEU A 65 23.72 -10.68 -1.46
N TYR A 66 23.88 -11.89 -0.90
CA TYR A 66 24.45 -12.07 0.44
C TYR A 66 25.88 -11.51 0.53
N PHE A 67 26.74 -11.77 -0.46
CA PHE A 67 28.10 -11.21 -0.51
C PHE A 67 28.13 -9.68 -0.71
N GLN A 68 27.06 -9.07 -1.26
CA GLN A 68 26.96 -7.62 -1.42
C GLN A 68 26.35 -6.91 -0.19
N ILE A 69 25.41 -7.55 0.50
CA ILE A 69 24.57 -6.92 1.54
C ILE A 69 25.01 -7.33 2.96
N GLY A 70 25.62 -8.51 3.12
CA GLY A 70 26.04 -9.06 4.42
C GLY A 70 24.89 -9.57 5.32
N ALA A 71 23.63 -9.38 4.92
CA ALA A 71 22.46 -9.77 5.71
C ALA A 71 22.25 -11.29 5.71
N TRP A 72 22.45 -11.94 6.87
CA TRP A 72 22.28 -13.39 7.05
C TRP A 72 20.87 -13.89 6.70
N GLN A 73 19.85 -13.01 6.78
CA GLN A 73 18.47 -13.28 6.38
C GLN A 73 18.35 -13.79 4.94
N ILE A 74 19.26 -13.37 4.05
CA ILE A 74 19.31 -13.82 2.65
C ILE A 74 19.68 -15.32 2.57
N LEU A 75 20.55 -15.81 3.46
CA LEU A 75 20.88 -17.24 3.54
C LEU A 75 19.70 -18.09 4.04
N ALA A 76 18.81 -17.52 4.85
CA ALA A 76 17.60 -18.19 5.31
C ALA A 76 16.54 -18.34 4.19
N ASP A 77 16.37 -17.34 3.32
CA ASP A 77 15.52 -17.49 2.13
C ASP A 77 16.15 -18.46 1.11
N VAL A 78 17.48 -18.44 0.94
CA VAL A 78 18.23 -19.48 0.18
C VAL A 78 17.92 -20.88 0.71
N ALA A 79 17.90 -21.10 2.02
CA ALA A 79 17.56 -22.40 2.60
C ALA A 79 16.13 -22.84 2.25
N GLY A 80 15.17 -21.90 2.22
CA GLY A 80 13.81 -22.14 1.72
C GLY A 80 13.79 -22.57 0.25
N VAL A 81 14.47 -21.82 -0.63
CA VAL A 81 14.55 -22.12 -2.07
C VAL A 81 15.26 -23.46 -2.34
N VAL A 82 16.30 -23.81 -1.57
CA VAL A 82 16.96 -25.14 -1.64
C VAL A 82 15.99 -26.24 -1.22
N LEU A 83 15.24 -26.07 -0.13
CA LEU A 83 14.24 -27.04 0.33
C LEU A 83 13.09 -27.19 -0.69
N SER A 84 12.70 -26.11 -1.36
CA SER A 84 11.79 -26.15 -2.52
C SER A 84 12.35 -27.03 -3.65
N ALA A 85 13.62 -26.83 -4.03
CA ALA A 85 14.28 -27.64 -5.07
C ALA A 85 14.33 -29.14 -4.71
N VAL A 86 14.53 -29.50 -3.44
CA VAL A 86 14.46 -30.90 -2.97
C VAL A 86 13.05 -31.49 -3.17
N PHE A 87 12.00 -30.75 -2.81
CA PHE A 87 10.62 -31.20 -3.04
C PHE A 87 10.27 -31.34 -4.52
N LEU A 88 10.81 -30.47 -5.38
CA LEU A 88 10.66 -30.57 -6.84
C LEU A 88 11.43 -31.77 -7.42
N PHE A 89 12.63 -32.06 -6.92
CA PHE A 89 13.39 -33.25 -7.32
C PHE A 89 12.66 -34.55 -6.95
N TRP A 90 12.07 -34.60 -5.75
CA TRP A 90 11.17 -35.69 -5.36
C TRP A 90 9.91 -35.75 -6.21
N ALA A 91 9.26 -34.62 -6.53
CA ALA A 91 8.12 -34.58 -7.44
C ALA A 91 8.47 -35.15 -8.83
N ARG A 92 9.65 -34.82 -9.37
CA ARG A 92 10.17 -35.37 -10.63
C ARG A 92 10.36 -36.89 -10.55
N ARG A 93 10.93 -37.41 -9.45
CA ARG A 93 11.13 -38.85 -9.23
C ARG A 93 9.79 -39.61 -9.15
N LEU A 94 8.79 -39.04 -8.48
CA LEU A 94 7.43 -39.59 -8.39
C LEU A 94 6.69 -39.53 -9.73
N ALA A 95 6.82 -38.44 -10.49
CA ALA A 95 6.24 -38.30 -11.83
C ALA A 95 6.76 -39.38 -12.79
N ARG A 96 8.07 -39.68 -12.75
CA ARG A 96 8.69 -40.78 -13.52
C ARG A 96 8.17 -42.17 -13.12
N ARG A 97 7.81 -42.36 -11.86
CA ARG A 97 7.13 -43.57 -11.34
C ARG A 97 5.62 -43.61 -11.67
N ARG A 98 5.10 -42.63 -12.40
CA ARG A 98 3.67 -42.44 -12.72
C ARG A 98 2.79 -42.11 -11.49
N GLU A 99 3.38 -41.78 -10.35
CA GLU A 99 2.69 -41.40 -9.10
C GLU A 99 2.20 -39.93 -9.14
N VAL A 100 1.40 -39.57 -10.16
CA VAL A 100 1.04 -38.17 -10.51
C VAL A 100 0.33 -37.43 -9.38
N GLU A 101 -0.53 -38.10 -8.61
CA GLU A 101 -1.22 -37.50 -7.46
C GLU A 101 -0.23 -37.13 -6.34
N ALA A 102 0.71 -38.03 -5.99
CA ALA A 102 1.71 -37.81 -4.95
C ALA A 102 2.74 -36.74 -5.36
N ALA A 103 3.20 -36.79 -6.61
CA ALA A 103 4.08 -35.77 -7.19
C ALA A 103 3.45 -34.37 -7.09
N GLY A 104 2.14 -34.23 -7.36
CA GLY A 104 1.44 -32.95 -7.29
C GLY A 104 1.39 -32.31 -5.90
N TYR A 105 1.26 -33.11 -4.84
CA TYR A 105 1.39 -32.59 -3.47
C TYR A 105 2.81 -32.06 -3.18
N ARG A 106 3.85 -32.73 -3.71
CA ARG A 106 5.24 -32.28 -3.52
C ARG A 106 5.54 -30.96 -4.24
N ILE A 107 4.95 -30.70 -5.42
CA ILE A 107 5.11 -29.37 -6.07
C ILE A 107 4.34 -28.28 -5.30
N LEU A 108 3.13 -28.55 -4.80
CA LEU A 108 2.42 -27.57 -3.96
C LEU A 108 3.18 -27.25 -2.65
N LEU A 109 3.81 -28.26 -2.04
CA LEU A 109 4.68 -28.07 -0.88
C LEU A 109 5.96 -27.29 -1.24
N ALA A 110 6.53 -27.51 -2.43
CA ALA A 110 7.66 -26.73 -2.91
C ALA A 110 7.33 -25.24 -3.11
N VAL A 111 6.09 -24.90 -3.55
CA VAL A 111 5.65 -23.49 -3.66
C VAL A 111 5.64 -22.79 -2.30
N LEU A 112 5.25 -23.48 -1.21
CA LEU A 112 5.32 -22.91 0.15
C LEU A 112 6.76 -22.57 0.54
N PHE A 113 7.70 -23.50 0.35
CA PHE A 113 9.10 -23.29 0.72
C PHE A 113 9.86 -22.34 -0.21
N ALA A 114 9.36 -22.07 -1.43
CA ALA A 114 9.94 -21.07 -2.33
C ALA A 114 9.65 -19.61 -1.90
N TYR A 115 8.80 -19.39 -0.90
CA TYR A 115 8.33 -18.07 -0.46
C TYR A 115 8.42 -17.93 1.06
N VAL A 116 9.56 -18.32 1.64
CA VAL A 116 9.83 -18.17 3.08
C VAL A 116 10.08 -16.70 3.45
N GLY A 117 10.54 -15.88 2.50
CA GLY A 117 10.69 -14.41 2.55
C GLY A 117 10.05 -13.64 3.72
N PRO A 118 8.71 -13.64 3.91
CA PRO A 118 8.06 -12.90 5.01
C PRO A 118 8.54 -13.25 6.43
N LEU A 119 9.16 -14.42 6.63
CA LEU A 119 9.80 -14.84 7.88
C LEU A 119 11.08 -14.03 8.20
N VAL A 120 11.75 -13.48 7.20
CA VAL A 120 13.12 -12.94 7.30
C VAL A 120 13.30 -11.58 6.60
N PHE A 121 12.34 -11.14 5.80
CA PHE A 121 12.31 -9.84 5.15
C PHE A 121 11.08 -9.03 5.59
N ALA A 122 11.27 -7.74 5.86
CA ALA A 122 10.18 -6.78 6.02
C ALA A 122 9.69 -6.29 4.65
N ASN A 123 8.50 -5.71 4.60
CA ASN A 123 7.89 -5.07 3.41
C ASN A 123 7.63 -5.98 2.19
N VAL A 124 7.91 -7.29 2.26
CA VAL A 124 7.67 -8.24 1.15
C VAL A 124 6.29 -8.92 1.17
N THR A 125 5.55 -8.85 2.27
CA THR A 125 4.44 -9.77 2.58
C THR A 125 3.31 -9.75 1.55
N LEU A 126 2.94 -8.57 1.03
CA LEU A 126 1.95 -8.44 -0.04
C LEU A 126 2.40 -9.14 -1.33
N TYR A 127 3.67 -8.93 -1.73
CA TYR A 127 4.24 -9.54 -2.93
C TYR A 127 4.38 -11.06 -2.78
N ALA A 128 4.80 -11.54 -1.61
CA ALA A 128 4.98 -12.95 -1.33
C ALA A 128 3.64 -13.72 -1.28
N THR A 129 2.64 -13.19 -0.58
CA THR A 129 1.29 -13.79 -0.53
C THR A 129 0.63 -13.81 -1.91
N LEU A 130 0.77 -12.74 -2.70
CA LEU A 130 0.30 -12.70 -4.09
C LEU A 130 1.06 -13.69 -4.98
N GLY A 131 2.39 -13.77 -4.86
CA GLY A 131 3.23 -14.74 -5.59
C GLY A 131 2.83 -16.19 -5.33
N VAL A 132 2.64 -16.57 -4.05
CA VAL A 132 2.16 -17.90 -3.66
C VAL A 132 0.75 -18.17 -4.16
N PHE A 133 -0.17 -17.19 -4.10
CA PHE A 133 -1.52 -17.33 -4.66
C PHE A 133 -1.49 -17.65 -6.16
N LEU A 134 -0.73 -16.87 -6.93
CA LEU A 134 -0.60 -17.02 -8.37
C LEU A 134 0.06 -18.35 -8.75
N LEU A 135 1.11 -18.77 -8.03
CA LEU A 135 1.75 -20.08 -8.22
C LEU A 135 0.84 -21.24 -7.82
N ALA A 136 0.12 -21.15 -6.70
CA ALA A 136 -0.85 -22.17 -6.29
C ALA A 136 -1.98 -22.31 -7.32
N LEU A 137 -2.42 -21.22 -7.94
CA LEU A 137 -3.42 -21.21 -9.01
C LEU A 137 -2.86 -21.80 -10.33
N LEU A 138 -1.68 -21.36 -10.78
CA LEU A 138 -0.97 -21.90 -11.96
C LEU A 138 -0.73 -23.41 -11.85
N VAL A 139 -0.06 -23.81 -10.78
CA VAL A 139 0.46 -25.17 -10.56
C VAL A 139 -0.64 -26.09 -10.05
N GLY A 140 -1.43 -25.66 -9.07
CA GLY A 140 -2.57 -26.43 -8.56
C GLY A 140 -3.63 -26.66 -9.64
N GLY A 141 -3.91 -25.64 -10.46
CA GLY A 141 -4.76 -25.74 -11.64
C GLY A 141 -4.20 -26.69 -12.71
N ALA A 142 -2.90 -26.64 -13.02
CA ALA A 142 -2.28 -27.52 -14.01
C ALA A 142 -2.20 -28.99 -13.54
N VAL A 143 -1.79 -29.22 -12.29
CA VAL A 143 -1.49 -30.56 -11.77
C VAL A 143 -2.74 -31.27 -11.24
N ARG A 144 -3.60 -30.57 -10.47
CA ARG A 144 -4.81 -31.15 -9.85
C ARG A 144 -6.10 -30.37 -10.16
N PRO A 145 -6.47 -30.18 -11.44
CA PRO A 145 -7.61 -29.36 -11.86
C PRO A 145 -8.98 -29.77 -11.30
N ARG A 146 -9.14 -31.01 -10.80
CA ARG A 146 -10.39 -31.50 -10.17
C ARG A 146 -10.42 -31.42 -8.64
N ARG A 147 -9.33 -31.01 -7.97
CA ARG A 147 -9.26 -30.90 -6.50
C ARG A 147 -8.88 -29.49 -6.06
N TRP A 148 -9.64 -28.47 -6.48
CA TRP A 148 -9.38 -27.06 -6.17
C TRP A 148 -9.22 -26.80 -4.67
N LYS A 149 -10.04 -27.47 -3.83
CA LYS A 149 -9.93 -27.44 -2.36
C LYS A 149 -8.52 -27.76 -1.84
N THR A 150 -7.72 -28.57 -2.53
CA THR A 150 -6.37 -28.94 -2.06
C THR A 150 -5.32 -27.85 -2.27
N TRP A 151 -5.34 -27.11 -3.39
CA TRP A 151 -4.44 -25.96 -3.56
C TRP A 151 -4.98 -24.68 -2.89
N GLY A 152 -6.30 -24.54 -2.75
CA GLY A 152 -6.90 -23.56 -1.85
C GLY A 152 -6.45 -23.75 -0.40
N ALA A 153 -6.46 -24.99 0.12
CA ALA A 153 -5.95 -25.29 1.45
C ALA A 153 -4.44 -25.02 1.59
N THR A 154 -3.63 -25.25 0.54
CA THR A 154 -2.21 -24.84 0.52
C THR A 154 -2.05 -23.33 0.67
N PHE A 155 -2.85 -22.53 -0.05
CA PHE A 155 -2.81 -21.07 0.07
C PHE A 155 -3.31 -20.57 1.44
N VAL A 156 -4.40 -21.14 1.98
CA VAL A 156 -4.89 -20.80 3.32
C VAL A 156 -3.86 -21.14 4.40
N LEU A 157 -3.17 -22.29 4.29
CA LEU A 157 -2.07 -22.64 5.19
C LEU A 157 -0.94 -21.61 5.11
N TYR A 158 -0.54 -21.18 3.90
CA TYR A 158 0.46 -20.12 3.74
C TYR A 158 0.01 -18.82 4.42
N LEU A 159 -1.23 -18.39 4.18
CA LEU A 159 -1.78 -17.17 4.74
C LEU A 159 -1.82 -17.21 6.28
N VAL A 160 -2.18 -18.36 6.88
CA VAL A 160 -2.13 -18.55 8.33
C VAL A 160 -0.69 -18.49 8.85
N CYS A 161 0.27 -19.14 8.19
CA CYS A 161 1.68 -19.04 8.56
C CYS A 161 2.19 -17.59 8.49
N VAL A 162 1.86 -16.85 7.44
CA VAL A 162 2.21 -15.43 7.29
C VAL A 162 1.57 -14.58 8.38
N LEU A 163 0.26 -14.74 8.66
CA LEU A 163 -0.42 -13.99 9.72
C LEU A 163 0.15 -14.29 11.13
N LEU A 164 0.63 -15.51 11.37
CA LEU A 164 1.36 -15.84 12.61
C LEU A 164 2.75 -15.18 12.64
N ILE A 165 3.50 -15.21 11.54
CA ILE A 165 4.80 -14.54 11.42
C ILE A 165 4.67 -13.03 11.66
N GLU A 166 3.64 -12.39 11.08
CA GLU A 166 3.35 -10.96 11.27
C GLU A 166 2.81 -10.63 12.68
N ARG A 167 2.27 -11.61 13.41
CA ARG A 167 1.76 -11.39 14.77
C ARG A 167 2.79 -11.65 15.87
N PHE A 168 3.81 -12.47 15.60
CA PHE A 168 4.79 -12.93 16.59
C PHE A 168 6.25 -12.56 16.29
N GLU A 169 6.55 -12.05 15.08
CA GLU A 169 7.88 -11.60 14.64
C GLU A 169 9.06 -12.49 15.08
N PRO A 170 9.04 -13.81 14.76
CA PRO A 170 9.91 -14.79 15.40
C PRO A 170 11.41 -14.66 15.07
N LEU A 171 11.78 -13.82 14.12
CA LEU A 171 13.17 -13.54 13.71
C LEU A 171 13.31 -12.05 13.31
N PRO A 172 14.46 -11.40 13.58
CA PRO A 172 14.69 -10.02 13.19
C PRO A 172 14.85 -9.91 11.67
N ARG A 173 13.92 -9.19 11.03
CA ARG A 173 13.80 -9.13 9.56
C ARG A 173 14.69 -8.04 8.97
N TYR A 174 15.22 -8.30 7.77
CA TYR A 174 15.93 -7.29 6.96
C TYR A 174 14.94 -6.46 6.13
N ASP A 175 15.06 -5.13 6.12
CA ASP A 175 14.21 -4.28 5.28
C ASP A 175 14.70 -4.25 3.83
N VAL A 176 13.92 -4.88 2.95
CA VAL A 176 14.18 -4.95 1.51
C VAL A 176 14.30 -3.57 0.85
N ASN A 177 13.71 -2.51 1.40
CA ASN A 177 13.84 -1.17 0.84
C ASN A 177 15.28 -0.61 0.87
N GLN A 178 16.12 -1.12 1.78
CA GLN A 178 17.54 -0.75 1.90
C GLN A 178 18.40 -1.27 0.74
N SER A 179 17.94 -2.28 -0.01
CA SER A 179 18.64 -2.84 -1.17
C SER A 179 17.86 -2.57 -2.45
N GLU A 180 18.42 -1.75 -3.34
CA GLU A 180 17.78 -1.41 -4.62
C GLU A 180 17.45 -2.65 -5.46
N VAL A 181 18.31 -3.67 -5.41
CA VAL A 181 18.12 -4.92 -6.17
C VAL A 181 16.95 -5.73 -5.61
N LEU A 182 16.86 -5.93 -4.29
CA LEU A 182 15.74 -6.66 -3.69
C LEU A 182 14.41 -5.89 -3.86
N ARG A 183 14.46 -4.55 -3.71
CA ARG A 183 13.33 -3.61 -3.89
C ARG A 183 12.74 -3.68 -5.30
N LEU A 184 13.53 -3.98 -6.33
CA LEU A 184 13.09 -4.18 -7.71
C LEU A 184 12.74 -5.65 -8.03
N TYR A 185 13.54 -6.60 -7.55
CA TYR A 185 13.46 -8.02 -7.90
C TYR A 185 12.16 -8.69 -7.41
N ILE A 186 11.78 -8.46 -6.15
CA ILE A 186 10.64 -9.15 -5.52
C ILE A 186 9.28 -8.71 -6.15
N PRO A 187 9.02 -7.41 -6.39
CA PRO A 187 7.88 -6.98 -7.19
C PRO A 187 7.95 -7.48 -8.64
N GLY A 188 9.15 -7.50 -9.26
CA GLY A 188 9.36 -7.94 -10.65
C GLY A 188 8.98 -9.40 -10.90
N ILE A 189 9.33 -10.32 -9.98
CA ILE A 189 8.90 -11.73 -10.05
C ILE A 189 7.38 -11.84 -9.87
N THR A 190 6.81 -11.10 -8.92
CA THR A 190 5.36 -11.15 -8.67
C THR A 190 4.57 -10.64 -9.88
N LEU A 191 5.02 -9.55 -10.52
CA LEU A 191 4.48 -9.04 -11.78
C LEU A 191 4.62 -10.07 -12.92
N SER A 192 5.76 -10.76 -13.02
CA SER A 192 5.98 -11.82 -14.01
C SER A 192 5.00 -12.99 -13.84
N LEU A 193 4.66 -13.35 -12.59
CA LEU A 193 3.63 -14.35 -12.29
C LEU A 193 2.21 -13.85 -12.62
N VAL A 194 1.89 -12.58 -12.37
CA VAL A 194 0.62 -11.96 -12.79
C VAL A 194 0.45 -12.07 -14.30
N LEU A 195 1.46 -11.67 -15.07
CA LEU A 195 1.45 -11.75 -16.54
C LEU A 195 1.31 -13.20 -17.04
N LEU A 196 1.96 -14.16 -16.38
CA LEU A 196 1.85 -15.60 -16.71
C LEU A 196 0.46 -16.17 -16.43
N VAL A 197 -0.17 -15.79 -15.30
CA VAL A 197 -1.57 -16.14 -15.00
C VAL A 197 -2.52 -15.54 -16.04
N LEU A 198 -2.36 -14.26 -16.38
CA LEU A 198 -3.22 -13.59 -17.35
C LEU A 198 -3.09 -14.19 -18.75
N TRP A 199 -1.87 -14.53 -19.18
CA TRP A 199 -1.66 -15.29 -20.41
C TRP A 199 -2.33 -16.66 -20.37
N GLN A 200 -2.30 -17.37 -19.24
CA GLN A 200 -3.00 -18.65 -19.07
C GLN A 200 -4.53 -18.48 -19.12
N VAL A 201 -5.08 -17.43 -18.49
CA VAL A 201 -6.52 -17.11 -18.46
C VAL A 201 -7.02 -16.69 -19.85
N ALA A 202 -6.31 -15.79 -20.53
CA ALA A 202 -6.55 -15.44 -21.92
C ALA A 202 -6.58 -16.69 -22.83
N ARG A 203 -5.60 -17.58 -22.67
CA ARG A 203 -5.54 -18.86 -23.40
C ARG A 203 -6.69 -19.81 -23.02
N ALA A 204 -7.26 -19.70 -21.82
CA ALA A 204 -8.36 -20.53 -21.31
C ALA A 204 -9.74 -20.11 -21.82
N PHE A 205 -9.99 -18.81 -22.06
CA PHE A 205 -11.24 -18.35 -22.66
C PHE A 205 -11.47 -19.00 -24.04
N ARG A 206 -12.67 -19.56 -24.24
CA ARG A 206 -13.06 -20.42 -25.37
C ARG A 206 -14.51 -20.12 -25.80
N ILE A 207 -14.81 -18.84 -25.96
CA ILE A 207 -16.14 -18.33 -26.30
C ILE A 207 -16.02 -17.50 -27.57
N GLY A 208 -16.92 -17.74 -28.53
CA GLY A 208 -16.94 -17.03 -29.81
C GLY A 208 -15.85 -17.47 -30.81
N THR A 209 -15.64 -16.64 -31.83
CA THR A 209 -14.69 -16.88 -32.92
C THR A 209 -13.24 -16.58 -32.48
N ILE A 210 -12.26 -16.92 -33.34
CA ILE A 210 -10.84 -16.57 -33.10
C ILE A 210 -10.67 -15.06 -32.86
N ARG A 211 -11.40 -14.23 -33.63
CA ARG A 211 -11.48 -12.76 -33.45
C ARG A 211 -11.92 -12.37 -32.04
N THR A 212 -13.09 -12.84 -31.59
CA THR A 212 -13.63 -12.50 -30.26
C THR A 212 -12.69 -12.95 -29.15
N ARG A 213 -12.10 -14.14 -29.31
CA ARG A 213 -11.17 -14.74 -28.34
C ARG A 213 -9.86 -13.96 -28.24
N LEU A 214 -9.29 -13.49 -29.36
CA LEU A 214 -8.10 -12.64 -29.36
C LEU A 214 -8.39 -11.27 -28.72
N LEU A 215 -9.52 -10.64 -29.07
CA LEU A 215 -9.90 -9.33 -28.53
C LEU A 215 -10.05 -9.38 -27.01
N ILE A 216 -10.83 -10.34 -26.48
CA ILE A 216 -10.98 -10.54 -25.03
C ILE A 216 -9.62 -10.88 -24.38
N SER A 217 -8.77 -11.67 -25.04
CA SER A 217 -7.44 -12.04 -24.53
C SER A 217 -6.54 -10.81 -24.33
N PHE A 218 -6.39 -9.97 -25.36
CA PHE A 218 -5.53 -8.78 -25.31
C PHE A 218 -6.07 -7.71 -24.37
N VAL A 219 -7.40 -7.48 -24.37
CA VAL A 219 -8.02 -6.51 -23.45
C VAL A 219 -7.85 -6.94 -22.00
N LEU A 220 -8.15 -8.20 -21.63
CA LEU A 220 -7.98 -8.67 -20.25
C LEU A 220 -6.51 -8.69 -19.80
N LEU A 221 -5.58 -9.01 -20.70
CA LEU A 221 -4.14 -9.04 -20.41
C LEU A 221 -3.58 -7.66 -20.03
N VAL A 222 -4.16 -6.56 -20.54
CA VAL A 222 -3.72 -5.19 -20.24
C VAL A 222 -4.61 -4.54 -19.17
N LEU A 223 -5.93 -4.72 -19.25
CA LEU A 223 -6.90 -4.11 -18.32
C LEU A 223 -6.75 -4.62 -16.88
N LEU A 224 -6.52 -5.92 -16.67
CA LEU A 224 -6.44 -6.47 -15.31
C LEU A 224 -5.17 -6.00 -14.55
N PRO A 225 -3.95 -5.97 -15.15
CA PRO A 225 -2.82 -5.29 -14.53
C PRO A 225 -3.04 -3.79 -14.35
N ALA A 226 -3.54 -3.08 -15.37
CA ALA A 226 -3.68 -1.63 -15.31
C ALA A 226 -4.66 -1.18 -14.21
N THR A 227 -5.79 -1.89 -14.06
CA THR A 227 -6.76 -1.64 -12.97
C THR A 227 -6.21 -2.02 -11.60
N ALA A 228 -5.53 -3.17 -11.46
CA ALA A 228 -4.94 -3.58 -10.18
C ALA A 228 -3.81 -2.64 -9.72
N ILE A 229 -2.91 -2.26 -10.65
CA ILE A 229 -1.82 -1.30 -10.39
C ILE A 229 -2.40 0.09 -10.11
N GLY A 230 -3.39 0.54 -10.88
CA GLY A 230 -4.06 1.82 -10.66
C GLY A 230 -4.75 1.91 -9.31
N ALA A 231 -5.51 0.89 -8.91
CA ALA A 231 -6.18 0.84 -7.61
C ALA A 231 -5.17 0.77 -6.44
N GLY A 232 -4.15 -0.09 -6.54
CA GLY A 232 -3.10 -0.20 -5.52
C GLY A 232 -2.30 1.11 -5.38
N SER A 233 -1.89 1.69 -6.52
CA SER A 233 -1.22 2.99 -6.58
C SER A 233 -2.07 4.10 -5.97
N ALA A 234 -3.38 4.11 -6.22
CA ALA A 234 -4.28 5.12 -5.64
C ALA A 234 -4.35 5.01 -4.11
N VAL A 235 -4.60 3.81 -3.56
CA VAL A 235 -4.66 3.61 -2.09
C VAL A 235 -3.35 4.02 -1.42
N VAL A 236 -2.22 3.53 -1.95
CA VAL A 236 -0.87 3.84 -1.43
C VAL A 236 -0.56 5.35 -1.52
N SER A 237 -0.95 6.01 -2.61
CA SER A 237 -0.66 7.44 -2.80
C SER A 237 -1.56 8.36 -1.96
N LEU A 238 -2.81 7.98 -1.68
CA LEU A 238 -3.66 8.69 -0.70
C LEU A 238 -3.06 8.58 0.71
N GLN A 239 -2.66 7.38 1.12
CA GLN A 239 -2.05 7.14 2.43
C GLN A 239 -0.75 7.93 2.59
N HIS A 240 0.20 7.81 1.65
CA HIS A 240 1.44 8.60 1.69
C HIS A 240 1.21 10.11 1.56
N GLY A 241 0.19 10.56 0.83
CA GLY A 241 -0.19 11.98 0.78
C GLY A 241 -0.60 12.50 2.16
N ARG A 242 -1.51 11.79 2.83
CA ARG A 242 -1.95 12.13 4.20
C ARG A 242 -0.80 12.06 5.21
N TYR A 243 0.02 11.01 5.20
CA TYR A 243 1.16 10.90 6.14
C TYR A 243 2.21 12.01 5.95
N ARG A 244 2.50 12.44 4.71
CA ARG A 244 3.41 13.58 4.46
C ARG A 244 2.83 14.89 4.98
N ALA A 245 1.54 15.13 4.75
CA ALA A 245 0.86 16.32 5.24
C ALA A 245 0.82 16.37 6.77
N ILE A 246 0.55 15.22 7.42
CA ILE A 246 0.61 15.09 8.88
C ILE A 246 2.02 15.39 9.40
N GLY A 247 3.06 14.70 8.95
CA GLY A 247 4.43 14.91 9.44
C GLY A 247 4.98 16.33 9.19
N HIS A 248 4.49 16.98 8.14
CA HIS A 248 4.77 18.40 7.87
C HIS A 248 4.04 19.33 8.85
N LEU A 249 2.74 19.12 9.10
CA LEU A 249 1.97 19.87 10.09
C LEU A 249 2.45 19.61 11.53
N GLU A 250 2.94 18.41 11.84
CA GLU A 250 3.62 18.08 13.11
C GLU A 250 4.90 18.89 13.26
N SER A 251 5.68 19.04 12.19
CA SER A 251 6.88 19.89 12.17
C SER A 251 6.52 21.36 12.41
N VAL A 252 5.47 21.87 11.75
CA VAL A 252 4.97 23.24 11.97
C VAL A 252 4.46 23.41 13.41
N ALA A 253 3.61 22.52 13.92
CA ALA A 253 3.07 22.59 15.28
C ALA A 253 4.19 22.58 16.34
N THR A 254 5.23 21.76 16.13
CA THR A 254 6.41 21.72 17.02
C THR A 254 7.21 23.03 16.99
N LEU A 255 7.34 23.67 15.82
CA LEU A 255 7.96 25.00 15.69
C LEU A 255 7.10 26.10 16.34
N LYS A 256 5.77 26.03 16.22
CA LYS A 256 4.85 26.97 16.89
C LYS A 256 4.92 26.82 18.40
N GLU A 257 4.91 25.60 18.94
CA GLU A 257 5.11 25.36 20.38
C GLU A 257 6.45 25.93 20.85
N ALA A 258 7.55 25.65 20.15
CA ALA A 258 8.86 26.19 20.51
C ALA A 258 8.88 27.72 20.51
N GLY A 259 8.22 28.36 19.53
CA GLY A 259 8.03 29.81 19.48
C GLY A 259 7.22 30.35 20.67
N ILE A 260 6.09 29.74 21.00
CA ILE A 260 5.25 30.11 22.16
C ILE A 260 6.05 29.97 23.47
N ARG A 261 6.78 28.86 23.63
CA ARG A 261 7.64 28.57 24.79
C ARG A 261 8.75 29.61 24.93
N ALA A 262 9.39 30.00 23.83
CA ALA A 262 10.40 31.05 23.80
C ALA A 262 9.81 32.46 24.08
N TRP A 263 8.60 32.76 23.60
CA TRP A 263 7.88 33.99 23.89
C TRP A 263 7.55 34.10 25.40
N ILE A 264 7.05 33.03 26.01
CA ILE A 264 6.81 32.96 27.47
C ILE A 264 8.11 33.20 28.26
N GLN A 265 9.20 32.53 27.88
CA GLN A 265 10.52 32.72 28.51
C GLN A 265 11.06 34.15 28.31
N THR A 266 10.77 34.78 27.17
CA THR A 266 11.12 36.18 26.90
C THR A 266 10.32 37.13 27.80
N LEU A 267 9.01 36.92 27.98
CA LEU A 267 8.20 37.68 28.95
C LEU A 267 8.77 37.56 30.36
N GLN A 268 9.06 36.33 30.82
CA GLN A 268 9.67 36.06 32.13
C GLN A 268 11.02 36.79 32.28
N THR A 269 11.85 36.77 31.25
CA THR A 269 13.15 37.45 31.25
C THR A 269 13.00 38.97 31.28
N GLN A 270 12.14 39.57 30.45
CA GLN A 270 11.96 41.03 30.39
C GLN A 270 11.29 41.58 31.65
N LEU A 271 10.29 40.88 32.21
CA LEU A 271 9.71 41.24 33.53
C LEU A 271 10.74 41.05 34.66
N SER A 272 11.72 40.14 34.49
CA SER A 272 12.83 40.03 35.44
C SER A 272 13.72 41.29 35.46
N VAL A 273 14.01 41.84 34.28
CA VAL A 273 14.89 43.01 34.07
C VAL A 273 14.28 44.31 34.60
N ALA A 274 12.95 44.43 34.61
CA ALA A 274 12.23 45.66 35.01
C ALA A 274 12.67 46.25 36.37
N LEU A 275 13.10 45.41 37.33
CA LEU A 275 13.56 45.83 38.66
C LEU A 275 15.04 45.45 38.96
N ILE A 276 15.88 45.24 37.94
CA ILE A 276 17.32 44.94 38.14
C ILE A 276 18.13 46.20 38.47
N GLY A 277 17.70 47.38 38.02
CA GLY A 277 18.35 48.66 38.35
C GLY A 277 18.28 48.95 39.85
N ALA A 278 19.38 49.41 40.45
CA ALA A 278 19.45 49.70 41.88
C ALA A 278 18.38 50.72 42.32
N ASP A 279 18.15 51.75 41.51
CA ASP A 279 17.14 52.77 41.76
C ASP A 279 15.72 52.23 41.55
N ALA A 280 15.46 51.48 40.48
CA ALA A 280 14.16 50.86 40.22
C ALA A 280 13.73 49.88 41.32
N SER A 281 14.69 49.09 41.84
CA SER A 281 14.48 48.21 42.99
C SER A 281 14.19 49.02 44.27
N ARG A 282 14.98 50.05 44.55
CA ARG A 282 14.76 50.96 45.69
C ARG A 282 13.40 51.68 45.64
N TYR A 283 12.98 52.13 44.46
CA TYR A 283 11.67 52.78 44.30
C TYR A 283 10.52 51.79 44.48
N ALA A 284 10.69 50.52 44.07
CA ALA A 284 9.73 49.46 44.36
C ALA A 284 9.66 49.13 45.86
N ASP A 285 10.80 49.05 46.57
CA ASP A 285 10.84 48.91 48.04
C ASP A 285 10.04 50.05 48.71
N ILE A 286 10.31 51.32 48.34
CA ILE A 286 9.64 52.51 48.89
C ILE A 286 8.12 52.47 48.66
N LEU A 287 7.66 52.16 47.44
CA LEU A 287 6.23 52.12 47.09
C LEU A 287 5.45 50.97 47.74
N LEU A 288 6.16 50.00 48.36
CA LEU A 288 5.58 48.84 49.03
C LEU A 288 5.68 48.92 50.56
N GLU A 289 6.67 49.63 51.10
CA GLU A 289 6.92 49.74 52.55
C GLU A 289 6.60 51.12 53.16
N GLU A 290 6.61 52.24 52.40
CA GLU A 290 6.24 53.58 52.89
C GLU A 290 4.75 53.93 52.72
N ALA A 291 4.30 54.97 53.45
CA ALA A 291 2.96 55.52 53.32
C ALA A 291 2.85 56.50 52.12
N PRO A 292 1.73 56.53 51.36
CA PRO A 292 1.58 57.37 50.16
C PRO A 292 1.79 58.87 50.33
N ASP A 293 1.67 59.38 51.56
CA ASP A 293 1.76 60.80 51.89
C ASP A 293 3.21 61.31 52.02
N SER A 294 4.23 60.45 51.90
CA SER A 294 5.63 60.86 51.97
C SER A 294 6.12 61.47 50.65
N ALA A 295 7.00 62.48 50.73
CA ALA A 295 7.63 63.06 49.54
C ALA A 295 8.50 62.03 48.79
N THR A 296 9.09 61.08 49.52
CA THR A 296 9.85 59.94 49.00
C THR A 296 8.98 58.95 48.22
N TYR A 297 7.73 58.70 48.65
CA TYR A 297 6.77 57.90 47.89
C TYR A 297 6.41 58.57 46.56
N GLN A 298 6.16 59.88 46.56
CA GLN A 298 5.82 60.61 45.33
C GLN A 298 6.99 60.65 44.32
N GLU A 299 8.22 60.88 44.79
CA GLU A 299 9.43 60.77 43.95
C GLU A 299 9.58 59.37 43.35
N ALA A 300 9.39 58.32 44.17
CA ALA A 300 9.47 56.93 43.74
C ALA A 300 8.38 56.56 42.73
N TYR A 301 7.16 57.08 42.89
CA TYR A 301 6.03 56.87 42.00
C TYR A 301 6.33 57.44 40.60
N ASP A 302 6.79 58.69 40.53
CA ASP A 302 7.09 59.37 39.27
C ASP A 302 8.30 58.73 38.55
N GLU A 303 9.38 58.40 39.25
CA GLU A 303 10.55 57.76 38.62
C GLU A 303 10.24 56.33 38.15
N LEU A 304 9.59 55.51 38.97
CA LEU A 304 9.27 54.13 38.59
C LEU A 304 8.18 54.07 37.51
N GLY A 305 7.20 54.99 37.54
CA GLY A 305 6.21 55.16 36.47
C GLY A 305 6.86 55.55 35.14
N ARG A 306 7.78 56.53 35.14
CA ARG A 306 8.56 56.93 33.95
C ARG A 306 9.53 55.83 33.50
N HIS A 307 9.98 54.95 34.39
CA HIS A 307 10.75 53.75 34.02
C HIS A 307 9.86 52.69 33.34
N PHE A 308 8.69 52.38 33.89
CA PHE A 308 7.75 51.42 33.29
C PHE A 308 7.26 51.87 31.91
N GLY A 309 6.92 53.15 31.73
CA GLY A 309 6.55 53.70 30.42
C GLY A 309 7.65 53.51 29.36
N ARG A 310 8.90 53.88 29.69
CA ARG A 310 10.07 53.67 28.81
C ARG A 310 10.34 52.20 28.52
N LEU A 311 10.06 51.28 29.45
CA LEU A 311 10.19 49.84 29.21
C LEU A 311 9.12 49.31 28.24
N ILE A 312 7.86 49.74 28.39
CA ILE A 312 6.76 49.41 27.48
C ILE A 312 7.09 49.88 26.05
N GLU A 313 7.41 51.17 25.89
CA GLU A 313 7.76 51.77 24.59
C GLU A 313 8.98 51.11 23.93
N ARG A 314 10.03 50.79 24.72
CA ARG A 314 11.29 50.26 24.18
C ARG A 314 11.26 48.76 23.89
N LEU A 315 10.48 47.98 24.64
CA LEU A 315 10.47 46.52 24.53
C LEU A 315 9.30 46.00 23.68
N GLY A 316 8.15 46.69 23.66
CA GLY A 316 6.94 46.25 22.93
C GLY A 316 6.29 44.94 23.42
N MET A 317 6.92 44.27 24.40
CA MET A 317 6.49 42.96 24.95
C MET A 317 5.32 43.08 25.94
N PHE A 318 5.01 44.28 26.43
CA PHE A 318 3.96 44.54 27.41
C PHE A 318 3.09 45.70 26.98
N GLU A 319 1.79 45.59 27.22
CA GLU A 319 0.81 46.68 27.07
C GLU A 319 0.66 47.47 28.37
N GLU A 320 0.95 46.82 29.51
CA GLU A 320 0.86 47.40 30.85
C GLU A 320 1.90 46.76 31.77
N LEU A 321 2.49 47.57 32.67
CA LEU A 321 3.30 47.12 33.80
C LEU A 321 2.72 47.72 35.08
N PHE A 322 2.52 46.88 36.10
CA PHE A 322 1.91 47.28 37.37
C PHE A 322 2.52 46.57 38.58
N LEU A 323 2.55 47.28 39.70
CA LEU A 323 3.12 46.86 40.98
C LEU A 323 2.00 46.76 42.02
N MET A 324 1.95 45.63 42.73
CA MET A 324 0.94 45.34 43.76
C MET A 324 1.60 45.11 45.13
N ASP A 325 0.94 45.57 46.19
CA ASP A 325 1.32 45.25 47.57
C ASP A 325 1.11 43.76 47.92
N ALA A 326 1.61 43.32 49.07
CA ALA A 326 1.40 41.96 49.58
C ALA A 326 -0.08 41.60 49.88
N ARG A 327 -1.04 42.51 49.63
CA ARG A 327 -2.50 42.33 49.78
C ARG A 327 -3.21 42.38 48.43
N GLY A 328 -2.48 42.50 47.31
CA GLY A 328 -3.02 42.55 45.96
C GLY A 328 -3.50 43.92 45.51
N ARG A 329 -3.26 45.00 46.27
CA ARG A 329 -3.60 46.38 45.87
C ARG A 329 -2.55 46.92 44.90
N VAL A 330 -2.97 47.42 43.74
CA VAL A 330 -2.09 48.14 42.81
C VAL A 330 -1.62 49.45 43.43
N VAL A 331 -0.32 49.58 43.66
CA VAL A 331 0.33 50.82 44.16
C VAL A 331 0.83 51.71 43.03
N LEU A 332 1.17 51.12 41.87
CA LEU A 332 1.59 51.80 40.65
C LEU A 332 1.14 51.00 39.43
N SER A 333 0.68 51.67 38.36
CA SER A 333 0.52 51.09 37.03
C SER A 333 0.85 52.12 35.95
N SER A 334 1.33 51.66 34.80
CA SER A 334 1.40 52.46 33.58
C SER A 334 0.02 52.89 33.04
N ILE A 335 -1.07 52.26 33.52
CA ILE A 335 -2.46 52.68 33.29
C ILE A 335 -3.03 53.23 34.62
N PRO A 336 -3.14 54.57 34.79
CA PRO A 336 -3.56 55.17 36.05
C PRO A 336 -4.91 54.67 36.60
N ALA A 337 -5.84 54.27 35.73
CA ALA A 337 -7.14 53.74 36.11
C ALA A 337 -7.10 52.41 36.91
N ARG A 338 -5.95 51.70 36.93
CA ARG A 338 -5.76 50.52 37.78
C ARG A 338 -5.32 50.84 39.21
N VAL A 339 -4.75 52.00 39.48
CA VAL A 339 -4.15 52.30 40.79
C VAL A 339 -5.23 52.28 41.88
N GLY A 340 -4.94 51.60 42.99
CA GLY A 340 -5.89 51.37 44.09
C GLY A 340 -6.86 50.19 43.90
N GLN A 341 -6.96 49.59 42.69
CA GLN A 341 -7.71 48.33 42.52
C GLN A 341 -7.04 47.18 43.28
N VAL A 342 -7.81 46.15 43.65
CA VAL A 342 -7.36 45.02 44.47
C VAL A 342 -7.63 43.70 43.75
N TYR A 343 -6.58 42.91 43.56
CA TYR A 343 -6.58 41.61 42.88
C TYR A 343 -6.25 40.43 43.82
N SER A 344 -6.59 40.54 45.10
CA SER A 344 -6.51 39.44 46.06
C SER A 344 -7.47 38.32 45.67
N GLY A 345 -6.92 37.14 45.36
CA GLY A 345 -7.68 35.99 44.81
C GLY A 345 -7.52 35.79 43.30
N GLU A 346 -6.82 36.69 42.60
CA GLU A 346 -6.42 36.44 41.21
C GLU A 346 -5.27 35.44 41.12
N VAL A 347 -5.39 34.45 40.24
CA VAL A 347 -4.42 33.35 40.12
C VAL A 347 -3.02 33.86 39.79
N TYR A 348 -2.91 34.95 39.00
CA TYR A 348 -1.64 35.57 38.69
C TYR A 348 -1.01 36.31 39.88
N PHE A 349 -1.82 36.86 40.80
CA PHE A 349 -1.32 37.48 42.01
C PHE A 349 -0.82 36.41 43.01
N GLU A 350 -1.62 35.37 43.25
CA GLU A 350 -1.25 34.29 44.17
C GLU A 350 0.00 33.52 43.70
N GLY A 351 0.06 33.15 42.42
CA GLY A 351 1.26 32.56 41.83
C GLY A 351 2.45 33.53 41.86
N GLY A 352 2.20 34.81 41.61
CA GLY A 352 3.18 35.89 41.63
C GLY A 352 3.81 36.16 43.01
N LEU A 353 3.12 35.87 44.12
CA LEU A 353 3.71 35.96 45.46
C LEU A 353 4.78 34.87 45.72
N ILE A 354 4.60 33.70 45.09
CA ILE A 354 5.47 32.53 45.27
C ILE A 354 6.70 32.63 44.35
N GLY A 355 6.47 32.87 43.05
CA GLY A 355 7.50 32.79 42.01
C GLY A 355 7.10 33.45 40.69
N SER A 356 7.87 33.19 39.63
CA SER A 356 7.47 33.66 38.30
C SER A 356 6.29 32.82 37.80
N PHE A 357 5.18 33.47 37.49
CA PHE A 357 3.93 32.85 37.11
C PHE A 357 3.34 33.51 35.86
N VAL A 358 2.63 32.74 35.04
CA VAL A 358 1.98 33.21 33.81
C VAL A 358 0.53 32.76 33.86
N SER A 359 -0.41 33.69 33.67
CA SER A 359 -1.83 33.37 33.65
C SER A 359 -2.18 32.52 32.43
N PHE A 360 -3.24 31.74 32.55
CA PHE A 360 -3.96 31.27 31.37
C PHE A 360 -4.51 32.48 30.61
N PRO A 361 -4.70 32.40 29.29
CA PRO A 361 -5.33 33.47 28.51
C PRO A 361 -6.77 33.71 28.99
N SER A 362 -7.15 34.97 29.16
CA SER A 362 -8.54 35.39 29.37
C SER A 362 -9.04 36.18 28.16
N TYR A 363 -10.36 36.18 27.92
CA TYR A 363 -11.00 36.96 26.87
C TYR A 363 -12.08 37.89 27.45
N GLU A 364 -11.79 39.19 27.48
CA GLU A 364 -12.69 40.25 27.95
C GLU A 364 -12.80 41.34 26.86
N GLY A 365 -13.34 40.97 25.70
CA GLY A 365 -13.36 41.79 24.49
C GLY A 365 -12.06 41.73 23.69
N GLU A 366 -10.92 41.71 24.39
CA GLU A 366 -9.61 41.36 23.86
C GLU A 366 -8.99 40.20 24.66
N VAL A 367 -8.03 39.49 24.06
CA VAL A 367 -7.32 38.38 24.72
C VAL A 367 -6.19 38.95 25.56
N SER A 368 -6.08 38.57 26.83
CA SER A 368 -5.01 39.03 27.71
C SER A 368 -4.31 37.86 28.41
N ILE A 369 -2.98 37.98 28.53
CA ILE A 369 -2.13 37.07 29.30
C ILE A 369 -1.34 37.93 30.27
N ILE A 370 -1.47 37.66 31.57
CA ILE A 370 -0.77 38.41 32.62
C ILE A 370 0.36 37.55 33.16
N ILE A 371 1.56 38.11 33.16
CA ILE A 371 2.73 37.51 33.80
C ILE A 371 3.03 38.25 35.11
N ALA A 372 3.40 37.50 36.15
CA ALA A 372 3.68 38.02 37.48
C ALA A 372 4.97 37.43 38.09
N ARG A 373 5.57 38.16 39.03
CA ARG A 373 6.74 37.70 39.82
C ARG A 373 6.81 38.40 41.18
N PRO A 374 7.44 37.78 42.20
CA PRO A 374 7.55 38.39 43.52
C PRO A 374 8.59 39.51 43.50
N VAL A 375 8.22 40.65 44.07
CA VAL A 375 9.17 41.68 44.49
C VAL A 375 9.64 41.32 45.89
N ARG A 376 10.95 41.20 46.07
CA ARG A 376 11.56 40.78 47.32
C ARG A 376 12.50 41.86 47.81
N ASN A 377 12.35 42.26 49.07
CA ASN A 377 13.23 43.22 49.70
C ASN A 377 14.63 42.62 49.94
N ARG A 378 15.54 43.42 50.52
CA ARG A 378 16.93 43.03 50.78
C ARG A 378 17.09 41.85 51.76
N GLU A 379 16.05 41.54 52.54
CA GLU A 379 16.00 40.37 53.43
C GLU A 379 15.55 39.08 52.69
N GLY A 380 15.22 39.17 51.40
CA GLY A 380 14.72 38.08 50.57
C GLY A 380 13.22 37.77 50.73
N ARG A 381 12.51 38.56 51.56
CA ARG A 381 11.07 38.42 51.84
C ARG A 381 10.25 39.02 50.71
N THR A 382 9.20 38.33 50.26
CA THR A 382 8.25 38.90 49.30
C THR A 382 7.47 40.03 49.97
N ILE A 383 7.53 41.24 49.39
CA ILE A 383 6.85 42.46 49.86
C ILE A 383 5.72 42.92 48.92
N GLY A 384 5.73 42.41 47.68
CA GLY A 384 4.72 42.71 46.67
C GLY A 384 4.88 41.83 45.43
N VAL A 385 4.09 42.11 44.41
CA VAL A 385 4.10 41.42 43.12
C VAL A 385 4.23 42.43 42.00
N LEU A 386 5.23 42.24 41.13
CA LEU A 386 5.31 42.94 39.85
C LEU A 386 4.60 42.09 38.81
N ALA A 387 3.68 42.70 38.07
CA ALA A 387 2.97 42.06 36.98
C ALA A 387 2.99 42.90 35.69
N GLY A 388 2.74 42.25 34.58
CA GLY A 388 2.58 42.91 33.28
C GLY A 388 1.58 42.18 32.39
N ARG A 389 0.76 42.94 31.67
CA ARG A 389 -0.07 42.41 30.57
C ARG A 389 0.82 42.24 29.35
N ALA A 390 1.00 41.01 28.89
CA ALA A 390 1.80 40.68 27.73
C ALA A 390 1.14 41.19 26.45
N SER A 391 1.95 41.77 25.56
CA SER A 391 1.52 42.20 24.23
C SER A 391 1.18 40.98 23.36
N MET A 392 -0.07 40.94 22.88
CA MET A 392 -0.53 39.85 22.00
C MET A 392 0.06 39.95 20.59
N ALA A 393 0.78 41.02 20.24
CA ALA A 393 1.35 41.22 18.90
C ALA A 393 2.34 40.11 18.51
N ALA A 394 3.35 39.85 19.36
CA ALA A 394 4.39 38.85 19.09
C ALA A 394 3.84 37.42 19.04
N LEU A 395 2.85 37.09 19.89
CA LEU A 395 2.19 35.79 19.84
C LEU A 395 1.36 35.62 18.56
N ASN A 396 0.65 36.67 18.12
CA ASN A 396 -0.04 36.65 16.83
C ASN A 396 0.93 36.56 15.65
N GLU A 397 2.11 37.19 15.70
CA GLU A 397 3.14 37.06 14.66
C GLU A 397 3.67 35.62 14.57
N ILE A 398 4.05 35.01 15.70
CA ILE A 398 4.44 33.60 15.80
C ILE A 398 3.37 32.69 15.20
N MET A 399 2.09 32.96 15.45
CA MET A 399 0.98 32.16 14.93
C MET A 399 0.64 32.44 13.46
N LEU A 400 0.82 33.68 12.99
CA LEU A 400 0.53 34.09 11.62
C LEU A 400 1.63 33.73 10.60
N GLU A 401 2.86 33.47 11.04
CA GLU A 401 3.98 33.04 10.17
C GLU A 401 3.60 31.80 9.34
N ARG A 402 3.78 31.85 8.00
CA ARG A 402 3.22 30.88 7.04
C ARG A 402 4.26 30.03 6.30
N ALA A 403 5.55 30.16 6.61
CA ALA A 403 6.62 29.39 6.00
C ALA A 403 6.28 27.88 5.95
N GLY A 404 6.06 27.37 4.74
CA GLY A 404 5.71 25.97 4.49
C GLY A 404 4.23 25.58 4.62
N LEU A 405 3.33 26.40 5.18
CA LEU A 405 1.91 26.03 5.40
C LEU A 405 1.05 25.95 4.13
N GLY A 406 1.55 26.43 3.00
CA GLY A 406 0.84 26.39 1.72
C GLY A 406 -0.30 27.40 1.58
N GLU A 407 -1.10 27.25 0.53
CA GLU A 407 -2.12 28.20 0.11
C GLU A 407 -3.36 28.19 1.00
N THR A 408 -3.67 27.08 1.65
CA THR A 408 -4.85 26.95 2.53
C THR A 408 -4.51 26.87 4.02
N GLY A 409 -3.26 26.53 4.37
CA GLY A 409 -2.89 26.22 5.74
C GLY A 409 -3.06 27.37 6.73
N GLU A 410 -3.35 27.04 7.98
CA GLU A 410 -3.47 27.97 9.09
C GLU A 410 -3.07 27.33 10.43
N THR A 411 -2.62 28.14 11.37
CA THR A 411 -2.32 27.73 12.75
C THR A 411 -3.01 28.67 13.73
N TYR A 412 -3.62 28.11 14.78
CA TYR A 412 -4.38 28.90 15.76
C TYR A 412 -4.38 28.26 17.17
N LEU A 413 -4.66 29.08 18.19
CA LEU A 413 -4.83 28.66 19.58
C LEU A 413 -6.30 28.76 20.03
N ILE A 414 -6.74 27.82 20.86
CA ILE A 414 -8.04 27.84 21.55
C ILE A 414 -7.89 27.61 23.06
N ASP A 415 -8.75 28.21 23.88
CA ASP A 415 -8.79 27.99 25.33
C ASP A 415 -9.66 26.78 25.75
N THR A 416 -9.85 26.61 27.07
CA THR A 416 -10.70 25.56 27.66
C THR A 416 -12.19 25.68 27.33
N ASP A 417 -12.64 26.87 26.94
CA ASP A 417 -14.01 27.20 26.57
C ASP A 417 -14.20 27.24 25.05
N TYR A 418 -13.21 26.73 24.30
CA TYR A 418 -13.15 26.64 22.83
C TYR A 418 -13.13 28.00 22.12
N ILE A 419 -12.74 29.08 22.81
CA ILE A 419 -12.65 30.43 22.25
C ILE A 419 -11.33 30.56 21.47
N LEU A 420 -11.41 31.09 20.25
CA LEU A 420 -10.27 31.38 19.38
C LEU A 420 -9.45 32.56 19.93
N LEU A 421 -8.20 32.29 20.33
CA LEU A 421 -7.33 33.26 21.02
C LEU A 421 -6.40 34.07 20.10
N THR A 422 -6.17 33.59 18.88
CA THR A 422 -5.17 34.15 17.95
C THR A 422 -5.74 34.27 16.55
N ARG A 423 -5.30 35.28 15.78
CA ARG A 423 -5.80 35.54 14.42
C ARG A 423 -5.55 34.35 13.49
N SER A 424 -6.64 33.73 13.03
CA SER A 424 -6.63 32.67 12.02
C SER A 424 -6.79 33.25 10.60
N ARG A 425 -6.77 32.41 9.57
CA ARG A 425 -7.06 32.81 8.18
C ARG A 425 -8.54 33.19 7.96
N GLY A 426 -9.46 32.67 8.78
CA GLY A 426 -10.90 32.83 8.58
C GLY A 426 -11.78 32.83 9.83
N GLY A 427 -11.24 32.58 11.03
CA GLY A 427 -11.95 32.71 12.30
C GLY A 427 -11.67 34.05 12.99
N VAL A 428 -12.62 34.53 13.79
CA VAL A 428 -12.51 35.80 14.52
C VAL A 428 -12.05 35.55 15.97
N VAL A 429 -11.10 36.35 16.47
CA VAL A 429 -10.67 36.24 17.88
C VAL A 429 -11.86 36.52 18.81
N GLY A 430 -12.13 35.64 19.77
CA GLY A 430 -13.34 35.64 20.59
C GLY A 430 -14.47 34.72 20.08
N GLU A 431 -14.35 34.15 18.88
CA GLU A 431 -15.30 33.17 18.34
C GLU A 431 -15.13 31.79 19.00
N ARG A 432 -16.23 31.15 19.39
CA ARG A 432 -16.20 29.78 19.96
C ARG A 432 -16.24 28.73 18.83
N ILE A 433 -15.16 27.97 18.67
CA ILE A 433 -14.97 27.03 17.56
C ILE A 433 -14.81 25.57 18.04
N HIS A 434 -15.77 24.72 17.66
CA HIS A 434 -15.78 23.31 18.05
C HIS A 434 -15.35 22.39 16.90
N THR A 435 -14.05 22.08 16.82
CA THR A 435 -13.49 21.07 15.90
C THR A 435 -13.22 19.74 16.61
N GLU A 436 -12.99 18.67 15.85
CA GLU A 436 -12.60 17.36 16.41
C GLU A 436 -11.22 17.43 17.08
N GLY A 437 -10.22 18.01 16.38
CA GLY A 437 -8.89 18.25 16.94
C GLY A 437 -8.91 19.16 18.17
N GLY A 438 -9.78 20.17 18.20
CA GLY A 438 -9.95 21.04 19.36
C GLY A 438 -10.50 20.27 20.57
N ARG A 439 -11.46 19.37 20.35
CA ARG A 439 -12.00 18.50 21.41
C ARG A 439 -10.99 17.47 21.91
N ALA A 440 -10.03 17.05 21.09
CA ALA A 440 -8.94 16.18 21.51
C ALA A 440 -7.89 16.94 22.33
N ALA A 441 -7.33 18.04 21.79
CA ALA A 441 -6.33 18.84 22.49
C ALA A 441 -6.87 19.45 23.79
N VAL A 442 -8.04 20.10 23.77
CA VAL A 442 -8.59 20.78 24.95
C VAL A 442 -9.42 19.84 25.82
N GLY A 443 -10.36 19.09 25.23
CA GLY A 443 -11.31 18.29 25.99
C GLY A 443 -10.76 16.97 26.54
N GLN A 444 -9.62 16.49 26.01
CA GLN A 444 -8.98 15.24 26.44
C GLN A 444 -7.51 15.44 26.85
N HIS A 445 -6.93 16.62 26.64
CA HIS A 445 -5.52 16.93 26.89
C HIS A 445 -4.54 16.01 26.16
N VAL A 446 -4.87 15.63 24.90
CA VAL A 446 -4.03 14.74 24.07
C VAL A 446 -3.56 15.40 22.78
N ASP A 447 -2.31 15.14 22.44
CA ASP A 447 -1.72 15.44 21.13
C ASP A 447 -2.17 14.41 20.09
N GLY A 448 -2.24 14.82 18.82
CA GLY A 448 -2.55 13.90 17.73
C GLY A 448 -2.72 14.56 16.37
N ALA A 449 -3.11 13.74 15.39
CA ALA A 449 -3.32 14.14 14.01
C ALA A 449 -4.47 13.36 13.39
N GLY A 450 -5.18 13.97 12.45
CA GLY A 450 -6.33 13.34 11.78
C GLY A 450 -6.79 14.05 10.53
N VAL A 451 -7.91 13.56 9.97
CA VAL A 451 -8.65 14.22 8.90
C VAL A 451 -10.07 14.48 9.43
N TYR A 452 -10.42 15.75 9.59
CA TYR A 452 -11.67 16.18 10.21
C TYR A 452 -12.23 17.43 9.53
N ALA A 453 -13.45 17.84 9.88
CA ALA A 453 -14.00 19.12 9.45
C ALA A 453 -13.53 20.24 10.39
N ASN A 454 -12.98 21.32 9.83
CA ASN A 454 -12.60 22.48 10.63
C ASN A 454 -13.80 23.37 10.99
N TYR A 455 -13.54 24.50 11.65
CA TYR A 455 -14.56 25.46 12.09
C TYR A 455 -15.37 26.08 10.93
N ARG A 456 -14.88 26.01 9.68
CA ARG A 456 -15.60 26.39 8.45
C ARG A 456 -16.27 25.21 7.75
N ASN A 457 -16.37 24.06 8.41
CA ASN A 457 -16.87 22.78 7.90
C ASN A 457 -16.15 22.29 6.62
N VAL A 458 -14.88 22.67 6.44
CA VAL A 458 -14.03 22.21 5.32
C VAL A 458 -13.22 21.00 5.78
N PRO A 459 -13.11 19.92 4.98
CA PRO A 459 -12.21 18.81 5.27
C PRO A 459 -10.75 19.26 5.30
N VAL A 460 -10.13 19.18 6.48
CA VAL A 460 -8.72 19.47 6.72
C VAL A 460 -7.97 18.20 7.12
N ILE A 461 -6.69 18.15 6.76
CA ILE A 461 -5.70 17.38 7.51
C ILE A 461 -5.24 18.31 8.62
N GLY A 462 -5.32 17.86 9.87
CA GLY A 462 -5.06 18.70 11.03
C GLY A 462 -4.26 17.97 12.10
N VAL A 463 -3.27 18.67 12.63
CA VAL A 463 -2.48 18.28 13.81
C VAL A 463 -2.89 19.17 14.97
N TYR A 464 -2.97 18.60 16.17
CA TYR A 464 -3.36 19.31 17.37
C TYR A 464 -2.45 18.91 18.55
N ARG A 465 -2.12 19.87 19.41
CA ARG A 465 -1.34 19.67 20.64
C ARG A 465 -2.01 20.33 21.84
N TRP A 466 -1.84 19.76 23.02
CA TRP A 466 -2.18 20.41 24.29
C TRP A 466 -0.96 21.13 24.87
N LEU A 467 -1.09 22.43 25.15
CA LEU A 467 -0.03 23.24 25.76
C LEU A 467 -0.38 23.50 27.24
N PRO A 468 0.10 22.67 28.20
CA PRO A 468 -0.32 22.73 29.59
C PRO A 468 0.09 24.03 30.30
N GLU A 469 1.15 24.71 29.84
CA GLU A 469 1.65 25.95 30.46
C GLU A 469 0.68 27.13 30.31
N LEU A 470 -0.10 27.17 29.23
CA LEU A 470 -1.16 28.16 28.99
C LEU A 470 -2.57 27.58 29.07
N ARG A 471 -2.70 26.25 29.17
CA ARG A 471 -3.96 25.49 29.08
C ARG A 471 -4.73 25.75 27.77
N VAL A 472 -4.01 25.73 26.65
CA VAL A 472 -4.57 25.95 25.31
C VAL A 472 -4.38 24.75 24.38
N GLY A 473 -5.33 24.55 23.47
CA GLY A 473 -5.13 23.71 22.30
C GLY A 473 -4.44 24.48 21.19
N LEU A 474 -3.30 23.99 20.72
CA LEU A 474 -2.62 24.45 19.50
C LEU A 474 -3.08 23.59 18.32
N LEU A 475 -3.60 24.22 17.26
CA LEU A 475 -4.02 23.55 16.04
C LEU A 475 -3.21 24.03 14.83
N ALA A 476 -2.86 23.09 13.95
CA ALA A 476 -2.20 23.31 12.67
C ALA A 476 -2.98 22.54 11.59
N GLU A 477 -3.65 23.25 10.69
CA GLU A 477 -4.56 22.68 9.69
C GLU A 477 -4.14 23.03 8.26
N GLN A 478 -4.41 22.14 7.31
CA GLN A 478 -4.38 22.40 5.86
C GLN A 478 -5.56 21.70 5.18
N ALA A 479 -6.18 22.32 4.17
CA ALA A 479 -7.29 21.70 3.47
C ALA A 479 -6.85 20.41 2.75
N GLU A 480 -7.60 19.31 2.91
CA GLU A 480 -7.23 18.01 2.34
C GLU A 480 -7.10 18.08 0.80
N ALA A 481 -7.94 18.89 0.16
CA ALA A 481 -7.90 19.11 -1.29
C ALA A 481 -6.60 19.81 -1.78
N GLU A 482 -5.92 20.59 -0.93
CA GLU A 482 -4.60 21.16 -1.26
C GLU A 482 -3.50 20.13 -0.98
N ALA A 483 -3.49 19.55 0.22
CA ALA A 483 -2.49 18.59 0.66
C ALA A 483 -2.40 17.36 -0.27
N LEU A 484 -3.53 16.92 -0.83
CA LEU A 484 -3.59 15.82 -1.79
C LEU A 484 -3.56 16.26 -3.27
N ARG A 485 -3.42 17.55 -3.59
CA ARG A 485 -3.47 18.06 -4.98
C ARG A 485 -2.40 17.47 -5.89
N ALA A 486 -1.20 17.25 -5.36
CA ALA A 486 -0.13 16.54 -6.08
C ALA A 486 -0.51 15.07 -6.33
N THR A 487 -0.99 14.38 -5.30
CA THR A 487 -1.44 12.98 -5.36
C THR A 487 -2.57 12.77 -6.37
N THR A 488 -3.61 13.61 -6.38
CA THR A 488 -4.72 13.49 -7.34
C THR A 488 -4.28 13.79 -8.77
N THR A 489 -3.35 14.74 -8.97
CA THR A 489 -2.74 14.99 -10.28
C THR A 489 -1.98 13.76 -10.80
N THR A 490 -1.18 13.10 -9.94
CA THR A 490 -0.48 11.85 -10.29
C THR A 490 -1.46 10.71 -10.62
N MET A 491 -2.58 10.60 -9.90
CA MET A 491 -3.63 9.61 -10.21
C MET A 491 -4.26 9.84 -11.58
N LEU A 492 -4.56 11.09 -11.95
CA LEU A 492 -5.13 11.42 -13.26
C LEU A 492 -4.16 11.10 -14.40
N ILE A 493 -2.87 11.36 -14.21
CA ILE A 493 -1.81 10.98 -15.17
C ILE A 493 -1.73 9.45 -15.31
N ASN A 494 -1.70 8.71 -14.19
CA ASN A 494 -1.67 7.25 -14.20
C ASN A 494 -2.93 6.64 -14.85
N ALA A 495 -4.11 7.23 -14.62
CA ALA A 495 -5.35 6.82 -15.26
C ALA A 495 -5.34 7.10 -16.78
N GLY A 496 -4.79 8.24 -17.21
CA GLY A 496 -4.58 8.55 -18.63
C GLY A 496 -3.63 7.56 -19.33
N ILE A 497 -2.52 7.22 -18.68
CA ILE A 497 -1.57 6.20 -19.17
C ILE A 497 -2.24 4.82 -19.27
N ALA A 498 -3.01 4.42 -18.26
CA ALA A 498 -3.76 3.16 -18.25
C ALA A 498 -4.81 3.11 -19.39
N LEU A 499 -5.55 4.20 -19.60
CA LEU A 499 -6.53 4.32 -20.68
C LEU A 499 -5.87 4.26 -22.06
N ALA A 500 -4.75 4.95 -22.26
CA ALA A 500 -3.97 4.91 -23.49
C ALA A 500 -3.42 3.50 -23.78
N ALA A 501 -2.93 2.79 -22.75
CA ALA A 501 -2.46 1.41 -22.88
C ALA A 501 -3.59 0.45 -23.27
N VAL A 502 -4.79 0.58 -22.70
CA VAL A 502 -5.97 -0.21 -23.08
C VAL A 502 -6.41 0.12 -24.53
N GLY A 503 -6.42 1.39 -24.92
CA GLY A 503 -6.71 1.80 -26.29
C GLY A 503 -5.73 1.20 -27.32
N LEU A 504 -4.44 1.25 -27.02
CA LEU A 504 -3.38 0.66 -27.86
C LEU A 504 -3.50 -0.88 -27.92
N ALA A 505 -3.89 -1.54 -26.82
CA ALA A 505 -4.15 -2.97 -26.80
C ALA A 505 -5.36 -3.37 -27.67
N VAL A 506 -6.43 -2.56 -27.69
CA VAL A 506 -7.58 -2.75 -28.59
C VAL A 506 -7.16 -2.58 -30.04
N LEU A 507 -6.43 -1.51 -30.38
CA LEU A 507 -5.93 -1.26 -31.74
C LEU A 507 -5.02 -2.40 -32.24
N ALA A 508 -4.07 -2.83 -31.42
CA ALA A 508 -3.20 -3.96 -31.73
C ALA A 508 -3.99 -5.26 -31.93
N SER A 509 -5.02 -5.51 -31.11
CA SER A 509 -5.85 -6.71 -31.24
C SER A 509 -6.74 -6.71 -32.49
N LEU A 510 -7.25 -5.54 -32.89
CA LEU A 510 -7.96 -5.35 -34.16
C LEU A 510 -7.01 -5.57 -35.35
N PHE A 511 -5.80 -5.02 -35.31
CA PHE A 511 -4.79 -5.22 -36.35
C PHE A 511 -4.40 -6.70 -36.50
N ILE A 512 -4.09 -7.39 -35.39
CA ILE A 512 -3.78 -8.84 -35.37
C ILE A 512 -4.98 -9.67 -35.85
N THR A 513 -6.20 -9.29 -35.47
CA THR A 513 -7.44 -9.92 -35.95
C THR A 513 -7.54 -9.85 -37.47
N GLN A 514 -7.32 -8.66 -38.04
CA GLN A 514 -7.54 -8.41 -39.47
C GLN A 514 -6.41 -8.97 -40.34
N SER A 515 -5.16 -8.94 -39.84
CA SER A 515 -3.98 -9.45 -40.55
C SER A 515 -3.76 -10.97 -40.44
N ILE A 516 -4.20 -11.62 -39.35
CA ILE A 516 -3.94 -13.05 -39.10
C ILE A 516 -5.24 -13.86 -38.96
N ALA A 517 -6.16 -13.45 -38.09
CA ALA A 517 -7.33 -14.27 -37.78
C ALA A 517 -8.35 -14.33 -38.92
N SER A 518 -8.54 -13.23 -39.67
CA SER A 518 -9.49 -13.18 -40.77
C SER A 518 -9.05 -13.99 -42.02
N PRO A 519 -7.79 -13.89 -42.49
CA PRO A 519 -7.30 -14.75 -43.58
C PRO A 519 -7.34 -16.24 -43.25
N LEU A 520 -6.98 -16.63 -42.01
CA LEU A 520 -7.05 -18.02 -41.57
C LEU A 520 -8.50 -18.54 -41.47
N ALA A 521 -9.46 -17.68 -41.10
CA ALA A 521 -10.88 -18.03 -41.12
C ALA A 521 -11.39 -18.27 -42.55
N GLY A 522 -11.07 -17.38 -43.50
CA GLY A 522 -11.45 -17.54 -44.91
C GLY A 522 -10.81 -18.76 -45.58
N LEU A 523 -9.56 -19.09 -45.23
CA LEU A 523 -8.91 -20.34 -45.63
C LEU A 523 -9.66 -21.57 -45.09
N ALA A 524 -10.04 -21.57 -43.81
CA ALA A 524 -10.76 -22.69 -43.20
C ALA A 524 -12.19 -22.86 -43.78
N GLU A 525 -12.90 -21.77 -44.07
CA GLU A 525 -14.20 -21.80 -44.72
C GLU A 525 -14.11 -22.33 -46.16
N THR A 526 -13.14 -21.83 -46.94
CA THR A 526 -12.87 -22.31 -48.30
C THR A 526 -12.52 -23.80 -48.32
N ALA A 527 -11.72 -24.26 -47.35
CA ALA A 527 -11.42 -25.68 -47.16
C ALA A 527 -12.67 -26.51 -46.85
N SER A 528 -13.57 -26.00 -46.02
CA SER A 528 -14.84 -26.67 -45.70
C SER A 528 -15.76 -26.80 -46.91
N ARG A 529 -15.79 -25.80 -47.81
CA ARG A 529 -16.57 -25.85 -49.06
C ARG A 529 -15.98 -26.85 -50.07
N ILE A 530 -14.65 -26.87 -50.21
CA ILE A 530 -13.94 -27.85 -51.05
C ILE A 530 -14.15 -29.28 -50.55
N ALA A 531 -14.16 -29.49 -49.23
CA ALA A 531 -14.50 -30.79 -48.62
C ALA A 531 -15.97 -31.18 -48.85
N GLY A 532 -16.88 -30.20 -49.01
CA GLY A 532 -18.27 -30.39 -49.44
C GLY A 532 -18.45 -30.64 -50.95
N GLY A 533 -17.36 -30.75 -51.73
CA GLY A 533 -17.40 -31.03 -53.17
C GLY A 533 -17.29 -29.81 -54.08
N ASP A 534 -17.27 -28.59 -53.53
CA ASP A 534 -17.04 -27.36 -54.31
C ASP A 534 -15.55 -27.18 -54.61
N LEU A 535 -15.02 -28.05 -55.49
CA LEU A 535 -13.64 -27.98 -55.97
C LEU A 535 -13.36 -26.71 -56.79
N GLY A 536 -14.39 -25.94 -57.18
CA GLY A 536 -14.31 -24.80 -58.09
C GLY A 536 -13.59 -23.58 -57.50
N LEU A 537 -13.51 -23.50 -56.17
CA LEU A 537 -12.89 -22.40 -55.44
C LEU A 537 -11.36 -22.31 -55.64
N VAL A 538 -10.85 -21.07 -55.60
CA VAL A 538 -9.42 -20.72 -55.60
C VAL A 538 -9.22 -19.60 -54.58
N VAL A 539 -8.23 -19.75 -53.70
CA VAL A 539 -7.89 -18.71 -52.71
C VAL A 539 -6.98 -17.68 -53.37
N ARG A 540 -7.31 -16.39 -53.26
CA ARG A 540 -6.47 -15.32 -53.81
C ARG A 540 -5.22 -15.12 -52.95
N VAL A 541 -4.04 -15.20 -53.55
CA VAL A 541 -2.74 -15.11 -52.85
C VAL A 541 -2.20 -13.70 -53.04
N GLU A 542 -2.40 -12.84 -52.04
CA GLU A 542 -1.98 -11.42 -52.05
C GLU A 542 -0.91 -11.11 -50.99
N ARG A 543 -0.31 -12.14 -50.41
CA ARG A 543 0.60 -12.03 -49.26
C ARG A 543 1.81 -12.94 -49.49
N GLU A 544 2.96 -12.51 -48.99
CA GLU A 544 4.25 -13.22 -49.12
C GLU A 544 4.66 -13.92 -47.82
N ASP A 545 3.84 -13.80 -46.76
CA ASP A 545 4.05 -14.42 -45.46
C ASP A 545 3.61 -15.90 -45.42
N GLU A 546 3.71 -16.55 -44.26
CA GLU A 546 3.35 -17.96 -44.09
C GLU A 546 1.87 -18.25 -44.42
N ILE A 547 0.99 -17.26 -44.31
CA ILE A 547 -0.42 -17.37 -44.73
C ILE A 547 -0.52 -17.34 -46.26
N GLY A 548 0.27 -16.50 -46.93
CA GLY A 548 0.45 -16.52 -48.39
C GLY A 548 0.98 -17.86 -48.91
N VAL A 549 2.05 -18.36 -48.30
CA VAL A 549 2.64 -19.68 -48.61
C VAL A 549 1.62 -20.80 -48.39
N LEU A 550 0.85 -20.75 -47.29
CA LEU A 550 -0.22 -21.70 -47.00
C LEU A 550 -1.33 -21.65 -48.07
N ALA A 551 -1.79 -20.46 -48.48
CA ALA A 551 -2.79 -20.31 -49.54
C ALA A 551 -2.29 -20.82 -50.90
N ALA A 552 -1.02 -20.57 -51.25
CA ALA A 552 -0.39 -21.10 -52.46
C ALA A 552 -0.18 -22.62 -52.42
N ALA A 553 0.06 -23.21 -51.25
CA ALA A 553 0.06 -24.66 -51.06
C ALA A 553 -1.36 -25.24 -51.18
N PHE A 554 -2.35 -24.55 -50.61
CA PHE A 554 -3.76 -24.96 -50.64
C PHE A 554 -4.31 -25.02 -52.06
N ASN A 555 -4.09 -23.98 -52.88
CA ASN A 555 -4.49 -23.97 -54.30
C ASN A 555 -3.87 -25.13 -55.10
N ARG A 556 -2.59 -25.47 -54.84
CA ARG A 556 -1.91 -26.61 -55.48
C ARG A 556 -2.50 -27.96 -55.09
N MET A 557 -3.02 -28.09 -53.87
CA MET A 557 -3.79 -29.27 -53.45
C MET A 557 -5.14 -29.33 -54.19
N THR A 558 -5.91 -28.25 -54.22
CA THR A 558 -7.22 -28.21 -54.91
C THR A 558 -7.09 -28.52 -56.41
N ALA A 559 -6.06 -28.00 -57.07
CA ALA A 559 -5.77 -28.31 -58.48
C ALA A 559 -5.57 -29.82 -58.72
N ARG A 560 -4.74 -30.48 -57.88
CA ARG A 560 -4.51 -31.94 -57.95
C ARG A 560 -5.75 -32.77 -57.64
N LEU A 561 -6.72 -32.24 -56.89
CA LEU A 561 -8.00 -32.92 -56.64
C LEU A 561 -8.98 -32.79 -57.83
N ARG A 562 -8.88 -31.73 -58.65
CA ARG A 562 -9.69 -31.59 -59.87
C ARG A 562 -9.29 -32.58 -60.97
N GLU A 563 -7.99 -32.90 -61.12
CA GLU A 563 -7.50 -33.77 -62.20
C GLU A 563 -8.17 -35.17 -62.21
N PRO A 564 -8.15 -35.97 -61.12
CA PRO A 564 -8.85 -37.26 -61.09
C PRO A 564 -10.36 -37.14 -61.21
N ALA A 565 -10.96 -36.11 -60.59
CA ALA A 565 -12.40 -35.88 -60.61
C ALA A 565 -12.92 -35.61 -62.03
N ASN A 566 -12.25 -34.71 -62.77
CA ASN A 566 -12.57 -34.44 -64.16
C ASN A 566 -12.28 -35.65 -65.06
N ARG A 567 -11.18 -36.38 -64.82
CA ARG A 567 -10.85 -37.57 -65.62
C ARG A 567 -11.88 -38.69 -65.47
N ASN A 568 -12.39 -38.96 -64.26
CA ASN A 568 -13.48 -39.93 -64.09
C ASN A 568 -14.79 -39.43 -64.72
N ARG A 569 -15.10 -38.13 -64.59
CA ARG A 569 -16.31 -37.53 -65.17
C ARG A 569 -16.34 -37.55 -66.70
N LEU A 570 -15.16 -37.48 -67.34
CA LEU A 570 -14.98 -37.63 -68.80
C LEU A 570 -14.99 -39.08 -69.28
N LEU A 571 -14.82 -40.06 -68.39
CA LEU A 571 -14.75 -41.49 -68.72
C LEU A 571 -16.04 -42.27 -68.44
N GLY A 572 -17.09 -41.62 -67.91
CA GLY A 572 -18.42 -42.21 -67.72
C GLY A 572 -18.50 -43.37 -66.72
N LYS A 573 -17.50 -43.52 -65.83
CA LYS A 573 -17.45 -44.62 -64.85
C LYS A 573 -17.98 -44.19 -63.48
N GLU A 574 -18.67 -45.12 -62.80
CA GLU A 574 -19.22 -44.90 -61.46
C GLU A 574 -18.14 -44.52 -60.41
N PRO A 575 -18.53 -43.78 -59.36
CA PRO A 575 -17.60 -43.27 -58.35
C PRO A 575 -17.12 -44.38 -57.39
N VAL A 576 -16.12 -45.15 -57.81
CA VAL A 576 -15.41 -46.10 -56.94
C VAL A 576 -14.78 -45.36 -55.75
N LEU A 577 -15.12 -45.81 -54.54
CA LEU A 577 -14.70 -45.25 -53.25
C LEU A 577 -13.18 -45.43 -52.97
N LEU A 578 -12.36 -44.62 -53.64
CA LEU A 578 -10.88 -44.63 -53.52
C LEU A 578 -10.31 -43.76 -52.39
N ILE A 579 -11.15 -43.27 -51.47
CA ILE A 579 -10.74 -42.36 -50.39
C ILE A 579 -9.84 -43.05 -49.34
N SER A 580 -9.93 -44.38 -49.20
CA SER A 580 -9.19 -45.15 -48.18
C SER A 580 -7.72 -45.45 -48.52
N SER A 581 -7.32 -45.39 -49.80
CA SER A 581 -6.02 -45.90 -50.26
C SER A 581 -5.00 -44.83 -50.69
N MET A 582 -5.40 -43.54 -50.75
CA MET A 582 -4.54 -42.45 -51.23
C MET A 582 -4.22 -41.37 -50.17
N LEU A 583 -4.49 -41.61 -48.89
CA LEU A 583 -4.00 -40.74 -47.82
C LEU A 583 -2.47 -40.86 -47.70
N PRO A 584 -1.68 -39.79 -47.94
CA PRO A 584 -0.25 -39.84 -47.68
C PRO A 584 0.01 -39.97 -46.18
N SER A 585 1.05 -40.70 -45.81
CA SER A 585 1.54 -40.70 -44.43
C SER A 585 1.94 -39.27 -44.02
N PRO A 586 1.62 -38.82 -42.79
CA PRO A 586 1.77 -37.42 -42.42
C PRO A 586 3.25 -37.00 -42.43
N PRO A 587 3.57 -35.79 -42.92
CA PRO A 587 4.94 -35.32 -43.01
C PRO A 587 5.58 -35.26 -41.61
N ARG A 588 6.82 -35.76 -41.49
CA ARG A 588 7.63 -35.66 -40.27
C ARG A 588 8.13 -34.22 -40.06
N MET A 589 7.24 -33.31 -39.69
CA MET A 589 7.64 -32.03 -39.11
C MET A 589 8.23 -32.25 -37.71
N PRO A 590 9.34 -31.59 -37.33
CA PRO A 590 9.83 -31.59 -35.96
C PRO A 590 8.90 -30.73 -35.08
N ILE A 591 7.93 -31.35 -34.41
CA ILE A 591 6.98 -30.64 -33.54
C ILE A 591 7.68 -30.16 -32.26
N SER A 592 8.26 -28.96 -32.34
CA SER A 592 8.65 -28.19 -31.17
C SER A 592 7.42 -27.68 -30.41
N ILE A 593 7.49 -27.70 -29.08
CA ILE A 593 6.61 -27.02 -28.11
C ILE A 593 5.09 -27.15 -28.40
N SER A 594 4.52 -28.31 -28.04
CA SER A 594 3.08 -28.43 -27.75
C SER A 594 2.87 -28.69 -26.25
N ILE A 595 2.32 -27.71 -25.52
CA ILE A 595 1.89 -27.84 -24.12
C ILE A 595 0.36 -27.89 -24.03
N LEU A 596 -0.14 -29.04 -23.56
CA LEU A 596 -1.51 -29.53 -23.69
C LEU A 596 -2.27 -29.42 -22.34
N VAL A 597 -3.12 -28.39 -22.20
CA VAL A 597 -3.92 -28.12 -20.97
C VAL A 597 -5.45 -28.25 -21.24
N TRP A 598 -5.84 -28.52 -22.48
CA TRP A 598 -7.13 -28.06 -23.05
C TRP A 598 -8.36 -28.97 -22.84
N THR A 599 -8.24 -30.14 -22.18
CA THR A 599 -9.28 -31.21 -22.24
C THR A 599 -10.19 -31.35 -21.01
N ARG A 600 -10.15 -30.47 -20.01
CA ARG A 600 -11.06 -30.55 -18.82
C ARG A 600 -11.83 -29.29 -18.41
N TRP A 601 -11.52 -28.10 -18.93
CA TRP A 601 -12.33 -26.91 -18.63
C TRP A 601 -13.70 -26.90 -19.34
N ALA A 602 -13.83 -27.59 -20.47
CA ALA A 602 -15.08 -27.67 -21.26
C ALA A 602 -16.21 -28.51 -20.62
N SER A 603 -16.02 -29.06 -19.42
CA SER A 603 -17.05 -29.85 -18.70
C SER A 603 -17.67 -29.14 -17.50
N LEU A 604 -17.26 -27.91 -17.17
CA LEU A 604 -17.84 -27.14 -16.06
C LEU A 604 -19.06 -26.30 -16.48
N GLY A 605 -19.15 -25.88 -17.74
CA GLY A 605 -20.29 -25.15 -18.29
C GLY A 605 -21.47 -26.02 -18.75
N ARG A 606 -21.65 -27.22 -18.20
CA ARG A 606 -22.71 -28.17 -18.63
C ARG A 606 -23.40 -28.94 -17.49
N SER A 607 -23.29 -28.46 -16.25
CA SER A 607 -24.00 -28.99 -15.08
C SER A 607 -24.67 -27.88 -14.25
N ILE A 608 -25.15 -26.83 -14.94
CA ILE A 608 -26.12 -25.86 -14.41
C ILE A 608 -27.22 -25.71 -15.48
N ARG A 609 -28.08 -26.72 -15.49
CA ARG A 609 -29.47 -26.76 -15.96
C ARG A 609 -30.17 -27.81 -15.10
#